data_AF-A0A928CWB8-F1
#
_entry.id   AF-A0A928CWB8-F1
#
_cell.length_a   1.000
_cell.length_b   1.000
_cell.length_c   1.000
_cell.angle_alpha   90.00
_cell.angle_beta   90.00
_cell.angle_gamma   90.00
#
_symmetry.space_group_name_H-M   'P 1'
#
loop_
_entity.id
_entity.type
_entity.pdbx_description
1 polymer ?
#
loop_
_entity_poly.entity_id
_entity_poly.type
_entity_poly.pdbx_seq_one_letter_code
_entity_poly.pdbx_strand_id
1 'polypeptide(L)'
;MKRSYGSRSKISLLPHQVRWRIYNLMLDGATLKSLLADPEIDAALALAGFTLNDHNLALARKSREFTDFVQMRRKYLERKYKDMMSAAITHGAGALESMTEQTRCKLMETLSELADLSDLPDEERIKAVRSLSQSVAALSNAAKDNRIAELMRKLRENEAQHQAAETSWKNREAELLARIAELEGSRKAAAGMSEETLAAVESKIKLL
;
A
#
# COMPACT_ATOMS: atom_id res chain seq x y z
N MET A 1 3.77 -46.92 30.75
CA MET A 1 4.46 -45.70 31.23
C MET A 1 3.49 -44.87 32.07
N LYS A 2 3.72 -44.76 33.39
CA LYS A 2 2.96 -43.85 34.25
C LYS A 2 3.34 -42.42 33.88
N ARG A 3 2.43 -41.66 33.26
CA ARG A 3 2.60 -40.22 33.02
C ARG A 3 2.62 -39.54 34.39
N SER A 4 3.79 -39.11 34.83
CA SER A 4 3.91 -38.21 35.99
C SER A 4 3.20 -36.91 35.62
N TYR A 5 2.01 -36.70 36.17
CA TYR A 5 1.37 -35.39 36.12
C TYR A 5 2.26 -34.44 36.90
N GLY A 6 3.06 -33.64 36.20
CA GLY A 6 3.91 -32.61 36.81
C GLY A 6 3.09 -31.82 37.82
N SER A 7 3.66 -31.59 39.00
CA SER A 7 2.99 -30.98 40.16
C SER A 7 2.07 -29.84 39.74
N ARG A 8 0.75 -30.02 39.92
CA ARG A 8 -0.24 -28.99 39.57
C ARG A 8 0.09 -27.71 40.33
N SER A 9 0.44 -26.65 39.61
CA SER A 9 0.65 -25.34 40.22
C SER A 9 -0.64 -24.88 40.90
N LYS A 10 -0.54 -24.26 42.08
CA LYS A 10 -1.70 -23.66 42.78
C LYS A 10 -2.41 -22.61 41.92
N ILE A 11 -1.71 -22.02 40.95
CA ILE A 11 -2.29 -21.07 39.98
C ILE A 11 -3.40 -21.73 39.16
N SER A 12 -3.35 -23.05 38.92
CA SER A 12 -4.42 -23.79 38.21
C SER A 12 -5.78 -23.75 38.91
N LEU A 13 -5.82 -23.44 40.21
CA LEU A 13 -7.06 -23.31 40.99
C LEU A 13 -7.77 -21.96 40.76
N LEU A 14 -7.08 -20.98 40.19
CA LEU A 14 -7.65 -19.66 39.92
C LEU A 14 -8.57 -19.70 38.67
N PRO A 15 -9.53 -18.77 38.56
CA PRO A 15 -10.33 -18.61 37.36
C PRO A 15 -9.48 -18.40 36.11
N HIS A 16 -9.94 -18.93 34.97
CA HIS A 16 -9.17 -18.94 33.72
C HIS A 16 -8.66 -17.56 33.30
N GLN A 17 -9.49 -16.53 33.41
CA GLN A 17 -9.12 -15.14 33.09
C GLN A 17 -7.96 -14.63 33.94
N VAL A 18 -7.97 -14.92 35.25
CA VAL A 18 -6.90 -14.51 36.17
C VAL A 18 -5.62 -15.28 35.90
N ARG A 19 -5.72 -16.58 35.57
CA ARG A 19 -4.54 -17.37 35.18
C ARG A 19 -3.87 -16.79 33.94
N TRP A 20 -4.65 -16.44 32.92
CA TRP A 20 -4.14 -15.82 31.69
C TRP A 20 -3.51 -14.45 31.95
N ARG A 21 -4.11 -13.66 32.83
CA ARG A 21 -3.54 -12.37 33.27
C ARG A 21 -2.18 -12.57 33.94
N ILE A 22 -2.09 -13.50 34.89
CA ILE A 22 -0.83 -13.88 35.54
C ILE A 22 0.20 -14.33 34.50
N TYR A 23 -0.17 -15.20 33.56
CA TYR A 23 0.75 -15.71 32.53
C TYR A 23 1.26 -14.63 31.58
N ASN A 24 0.40 -13.70 31.16
CA ASN A 24 0.81 -12.54 30.36
C ASN A 24 1.85 -11.71 31.12
N LEU A 25 1.54 -11.31 32.36
CA LEU A 25 2.44 -10.52 33.19
C LEU A 25 3.77 -11.25 33.46
N MET A 26 3.73 -12.56 33.69
CA MET A 26 4.93 -13.38 33.85
C MET A 26 5.83 -13.38 32.60
N LEU A 27 5.23 -13.42 31.40
CA LEU A 27 5.98 -13.37 30.14
C LEU A 27 6.52 -11.97 29.84
N ASP A 28 5.82 -10.93 30.29
CA ASP A 28 6.25 -9.54 30.18
C ASP A 28 7.31 -9.16 31.22
N GLY A 29 7.75 -10.12 32.04
CA GLY A 29 8.82 -9.93 33.02
C GLY A 29 8.38 -9.32 34.34
N ALA A 30 7.07 -9.30 34.64
CA ALA A 30 6.56 -8.78 35.90
C ALA A 30 7.14 -9.52 37.11
N THR A 31 7.51 -8.77 38.14
CA THR A 31 8.01 -9.33 39.40
C THR A 31 6.85 -9.87 40.24
N LEU A 32 7.15 -10.72 41.24
CA LEU A 32 6.15 -11.20 42.19
C LEU A 32 5.41 -10.05 42.88
N LYS A 33 6.13 -8.98 43.25
CA LYS A 33 5.54 -7.78 43.85
C LYS A 33 4.54 -7.11 42.90
N SER A 34 4.86 -7.04 41.61
CA SER A 34 3.98 -6.47 40.59
C SER A 34 2.72 -7.30 40.39
N LEU A 35 2.82 -8.64 40.43
CA LEU A 35 1.68 -9.54 40.34
C LEU A 35 0.74 -9.41 41.55
N LEU A 36 1.31 -9.27 42.75
CA LEU A 36 0.53 -9.09 43.99
C LEU A 36 -0.10 -7.70 44.09
N ALA A 37 0.45 -6.69 43.40
CA ALA A 37 -0.12 -5.35 43.33
C ALA A 37 -1.31 -5.25 42.35
N ASP A 38 -1.58 -6.29 41.56
CA ASP A 38 -2.70 -6.33 40.64
C ASP A 38 -4.00 -6.67 41.38
N PRO A 39 -5.02 -5.78 41.36
CA PRO A 39 -6.21 -5.94 42.20
C PRO A 39 -7.08 -7.14 41.79
N GLU A 40 -7.07 -7.53 40.51
CA GLU A 40 -7.82 -8.70 40.05
C GLU A 40 -7.16 -10.00 40.50
N ILE A 41 -5.82 -10.03 40.50
CA ILE A 41 -5.05 -11.17 41.00
C ILE A 41 -5.21 -11.29 42.51
N ASP A 42 -5.09 -10.18 43.25
CA ASP A 42 -5.22 -10.16 44.71
C ASP A 42 -6.61 -10.64 45.17
N ALA A 43 -7.69 -10.12 44.57
CA ALA A 43 -9.04 -10.56 44.86
C ALA A 43 -9.24 -12.06 44.60
N ALA A 44 -8.69 -12.57 43.50
CA ALA A 44 -8.78 -14.00 43.17
C ALA A 44 -7.95 -14.88 44.11
N LEU A 45 -6.79 -14.42 44.54
CA LEU A 45 -5.95 -15.12 45.53
C LEU A 45 -6.64 -15.16 46.91
N ALA A 46 -7.27 -14.06 47.32
CA ALA A 46 -8.07 -13.99 48.55
C ALA A 46 -9.23 -15.00 48.52
N LEU A 47 -9.97 -15.07 47.41
CA LEU A 47 -11.05 -16.05 47.22
C LEU A 47 -10.56 -17.50 47.20
N ALA A 48 -9.38 -17.75 46.63
CA ALA A 48 -8.79 -19.09 46.54
C ALA A 48 -8.07 -19.53 47.83
N GLY A 49 -7.89 -18.62 48.81
CA GLY A 49 -7.32 -18.94 50.12
C GLY A 49 -5.83 -19.27 50.11
N PHE A 50 -5.05 -18.78 49.14
CA PHE A 50 -3.60 -18.98 49.11
C PHE A 50 -2.83 -17.75 48.63
N THR A 51 -1.59 -17.62 49.07
CA THR A 51 -0.68 -16.55 48.63
C THR A 51 0.22 -17.01 47.49
N LEU A 52 0.43 -16.12 46.53
CA LEU A 52 1.37 -16.33 45.45
C LEU A 52 2.81 -16.14 45.96
N ASN A 53 3.71 -17.04 45.59
CA ASN A 53 5.13 -16.97 45.92
C ASN A 53 5.98 -17.42 44.72
N ASP A 54 7.29 -17.21 44.79
CA ASP A 54 8.20 -17.54 43.68
C ASP A 54 8.20 -19.02 43.33
N HIS A 55 7.99 -19.90 44.31
CA HIS A 55 7.86 -21.33 44.08
C HIS A 55 6.62 -21.67 43.22
N ASN A 56 5.47 -21.06 43.52
CA ASN A 56 4.24 -21.23 42.75
C ASN A 56 4.40 -20.76 41.29
N LEU A 57 5.12 -19.66 41.09
CA LEU A 57 5.45 -19.12 39.76
C LEU A 57 6.41 -20.05 39.00
N ALA A 58 7.45 -20.57 39.68
CA ALA A 58 8.38 -21.53 39.09
C ALA A 58 7.69 -22.84 38.68
N LEU A 59 6.76 -23.34 39.49
CA LEU A 59 5.93 -24.49 39.13
C LEU A 59 4.97 -24.18 37.98
N ALA A 60 4.39 -22.98 37.94
CA ALA A 60 3.53 -22.56 36.84
C ALA A 60 4.29 -22.51 35.51
N ARG A 61 5.53 -22.01 35.50
CA ARG A 61 6.38 -21.99 34.28
C ARG A 61 6.65 -23.39 33.71
N LYS A 62 6.69 -24.41 34.57
CA LYS A 62 6.89 -25.82 34.19
C LYS A 62 5.57 -26.53 33.83
N SER A 63 4.43 -25.88 34.03
CA SER A 63 3.13 -26.48 33.77
C SER A 63 2.83 -26.51 32.27
N ARG A 64 2.13 -27.56 31.83
CA ARG A 64 1.69 -27.70 30.45
C ARG A 64 0.78 -26.54 30.01
N GLU A 65 -0.12 -26.11 30.90
CA GLU A 65 -1.03 -24.99 30.62
C GLU A 65 -0.25 -23.70 30.28
N PHE A 66 0.81 -23.41 31.02
CA PHE A 66 1.68 -22.27 30.71
C PHE A 66 2.40 -22.47 29.38
N THR A 67 2.97 -23.64 29.11
CA THR A 67 3.64 -23.92 27.82
C THR A 67 2.69 -23.73 26.63
N ASP A 68 1.48 -24.27 26.71
CA ASP A 68 0.46 -24.15 25.67
C ASP A 68 0.06 -22.67 25.48
N PHE A 69 -0.05 -21.92 26.59
CA PHE A 69 -0.31 -20.48 26.56
C PHE A 69 0.82 -19.69 25.87
N VAL A 70 2.09 -19.99 26.17
CA VAL A 70 3.24 -19.33 25.52
C VAL A 70 3.21 -19.56 24.01
N GLN A 71 2.93 -20.79 23.57
CA GLN A 71 2.84 -21.11 22.14
C GLN A 71 1.69 -20.35 21.47
N MET A 72 0.52 -20.31 22.12
CA MET A 72 -0.64 -19.57 21.60
C MET A 72 -0.35 -18.07 21.50
N ARG A 73 0.24 -17.47 22.54
CA ARG A 73 0.62 -16.05 22.55
C ARG A 73 1.63 -15.72 21.47
N ARG A 74 2.64 -16.59 21.27
CA ARG A 74 3.64 -16.42 20.22
C ARG A 74 3.00 -16.41 18.83
N LYS A 75 2.16 -17.40 18.52
CA LYS A 75 1.43 -17.44 17.24
C LYS A 75 0.55 -16.21 17.03
N TYR A 76 -0.14 -15.76 18.08
CA TYR A 76 -0.97 -14.56 18.03
C TYR A 76 -0.15 -13.31 17.73
N LEU A 77 1.00 -13.13 18.40
CA LEU A 77 1.89 -11.99 18.16
C LEU A 77 2.54 -12.05 16.78
N GLU A 78 2.98 -13.23 16.32
CA GLU A 78 3.53 -13.42 14.97
C GLU A 78 2.50 -13.06 13.91
N ARG A 79 1.24 -13.50 14.06
CA ARG A 79 0.15 -13.12 13.16
C ARG A 79 -0.11 -11.63 13.18
N LYS A 80 -0.21 -11.02 14.36
CA LYS A 80 -0.44 -9.58 14.50
C LYS A 80 0.71 -8.75 13.88
N TYR A 81 1.96 -9.19 14.05
CA TYR A 81 3.13 -8.56 13.45
C TYR A 81 3.09 -8.68 11.93
N LYS A 82 2.73 -9.87 11.41
CA LYS A 82 2.52 -10.08 9.98
C LYS A 82 1.44 -9.15 9.43
N ASP A 83 0.29 -9.06 10.09
CA ASP A 83 -0.81 -8.18 9.68
C ASP A 83 -0.37 -6.70 9.69
N MET A 84 0.37 -6.26 10.71
CA MET A 84 0.94 -4.91 10.76
C MET A 84 1.96 -4.65 9.65
N MET A 85 2.83 -5.62 9.35
CA MET A 85 3.81 -5.51 8.29
C MET A 85 3.13 -5.48 6.91
N SER A 86 2.13 -6.33 6.67
CA SER A 86 1.29 -6.33 5.47
C SER A 86 0.55 -5.01 5.29
N ALA A 87 -0.03 -4.47 6.36
CA ALA A 87 -0.66 -3.15 6.35
C ALA A 87 0.37 -2.04 6.08
N ALA A 88 1.55 -2.09 6.69
CA ALA A 88 2.61 -1.11 6.47
C ALA A 88 3.21 -1.20 5.06
N ILE A 89 3.36 -2.41 4.50
CA ILE A 89 3.73 -2.62 3.10
C ILE A 89 2.64 -2.03 2.21
N THR A 90 1.36 -2.28 2.49
CA THR A 90 0.24 -1.74 1.69
C THR A 90 0.13 -0.21 1.79
N HIS A 91 0.38 0.36 2.96
CA HIS A 91 0.34 1.81 3.19
C HIS A 91 1.61 2.53 2.69
N GLY A 92 2.80 1.94 2.86
CA GLY A 92 4.04 2.40 2.23
C GLY A 92 4.01 2.22 0.71
N ALA A 93 3.26 1.23 0.24
CA ALA A 93 2.81 1.05 -1.15
C ALA A 93 1.68 2.01 -1.54
N GLY A 94 1.44 3.08 -0.79
CA GLY A 94 0.85 4.31 -1.33
C GLY A 94 1.67 4.91 -2.49
N ALA A 95 2.85 4.33 -2.79
CA ALA A 95 3.68 4.56 -3.98
C ALA A 95 3.70 3.37 -4.97
N LEU A 96 2.79 2.39 -4.87
CA LEU A 96 2.57 1.40 -5.93
C LEU A 96 1.32 1.79 -6.71
N GLU A 97 1.52 2.65 -7.71
CA GLU A 97 0.49 3.25 -8.58
C GLU A 97 -0.37 2.25 -9.38
N SER A 98 -0.15 0.93 -9.23
CA SER A 98 -0.79 -0.10 -10.02
C SER A 98 -1.50 -1.13 -9.14
N MET A 99 -2.82 -1.24 -9.33
CA MET A 99 -3.68 -2.31 -8.79
C MET A 99 -3.08 -3.71 -9.01
N THR A 100 -2.27 -3.88 -10.06
CA THR A 100 -1.53 -5.11 -10.36
C THR A 100 -0.47 -5.44 -9.29
N GLU A 101 0.24 -4.46 -8.77
CA GLU A 101 1.25 -4.71 -7.72
C GLU A 101 0.59 -5.06 -6.39
N GLN A 102 -0.50 -4.39 -6.05
CA GLN A 102 -1.28 -4.69 -4.86
C GLN A 102 -1.87 -6.11 -4.92
N THR A 103 -2.31 -6.53 -6.12
CA THR A 103 -2.76 -7.91 -6.38
C THR A 103 -1.60 -8.90 -6.30
N ARG A 104 -0.40 -8.56 -6.79
CA ARG A 104 0.81 -9.39 -6.64
C ARG A 104 1.22 -9.57 -5.19
N CYS A 105 1.28 -8.49 -4.41
CA CYS A 105 1.60 -8.57 -2.97
C CYS A 105 0.60 -9.45 -2.22
N LYS A 106 -0.70 -9.28 -2.48
CA LYS A 106 -1.75 -10.08 -1.84
C LYS A 106 -1.68 -11.56 -2.25
N LEU A 107 -1.35 -11.84 -3.51
CA LEU A 107 -1.07 -13.21 -3.96
C LEU A 107 0.19 -13.80 -3.30
N MET A 108 1.25 -13.01 -3.13
CA MET A 108 2.46 -13.45 -2.41
C MET A 108 2.20 -13.70 -0.91
N GLU A 109 1.34 -12.90 -0.28
CA GLU A 109 0.87 -13.15 1.08
C GLU A 109 0.07 -14.45 1.18
N THR A 110 -0.88 -14.67 0.26
CA THR A 110 -1.60 -15.95 0.19
C THR A 110 -0.66 -17.11 -0.11
N LEU A 111 0.40 -16.92 -0.91
CA LEU A 111 1.44 -17.93 -1.16
C LEU A 111 2.25 -18.22 0.11
N SER A 112 2.51 -17.23 0.95
CA SER A 112 3.22 -17.42 2.22
C SER A 112 2.33 -18.13 3.25
N GLU A 113 1.04 -17.82 3.29
CA GLU A 113 0.04 -18.52 4.13
C GLU A 113 -0.18 -19.96 3.67
N LEU A 114 -0.15 -20.17 2.35
CA LEU A 114 -0.18 -21.48 1.72
C LEU A 114 1.21 -22.14 1.64
N ALA A 115 2.30 -21.49 2.05
CA ALA A 115 3.57 -22.18 2.23
C ALA A 115 3.63 -22.83 3.62
N ASP A 116 2.88 -22.27 4.57
CA ASP A 116 2.67 -22.79 5.93
C ASP A 116 1.72 -24.00 5.98
N LEU A 117 1.46 -24.64 4.84
CA LEU A 117 0.55 -25.78 4.65
C LEU A 117 1.03 -27.09 5.31
N SER A 118 1.75 -27.05 6.42
CA SER A 118 2.25 -28.21 7.17
C SER A 118 1.21 -29.34 7.32
N ASP A 119 -0.08 -29.00 7.27
CA ASP A 119 -1.23 -29.89 7.43
C ASP A 119 -1.87 -30.45 6.14
N LEU A 120 -1.44 -30.06 4.93
CA LEU A 120 -1.99 -30.61 3.67
C LEU A 120 -1.14 -31.76 3.09
N PRO A 121 -1.74 -32.75 2.40
CA PRO A 121 -1.01 -33.74 1.61
C PRO A 121 -0.17 -33.07 0.51
N ASP A 122 1.04 -33.58 0.27
CA ASP A 122 2.03 -32.96 -0.62
C ASP A 122 1.51 -32.72 -2.06
N GLU A 123 0.67 -33.60 -2.60
CA GLU A 123 0.11 -33.42 -3.94
C GLU A 123 -0.82 -32.21 -4.08
N GLU A 124 -1.64 -31.94 -3.06
CA GLU A 124 -2.56 -30.80 -3.07
C GLU A 124 -1.81 -29.49 -2.87
N ARG A 125 -0.79 -29.50 -2.00
CA ARG A 125 0.15 -28.40 -1.80
C ARG A 125 0.86 -28.03 -3.11
N ILE A 126 1.39 -29.03 -3.83
CA ILE A 126 2.09 -28.81 -5.12
C ILE A 126 1.13 -28.26 -6.19
N LYS A 127 -0.11 -28.76 -6.25
CA LYS A 127 -1.12 -28.26 -7.20
C LYS A 127 -1.52 -26.80 -6.90
N ALA A 128 -1.75 -26.47 -5.63
CA ALA A 128 -2.09 -25.12 -5.21
C ALA A 128 -0.96 -24.13 -5.53
N VAL A 129 0.28 -24.47 -5.17
CA VAL A 129 1.46 -23.65 -5.48
C VAL A 129 1.61 -23.45 -7.00
N ARG A 130 1.48 -24.50 -7.80
CA ARG A 130 1.59 -24.40 -9.27
C ARG A 130 0.51 -23.51 -9.90
N SER A 131 -0.74 -23.66 -9.48
CA SER A 131 -1.87 -22.84 -9.98
C SER A 131 -1.69 -21.35 -9.62
N LEU A 132 -1.18 -21.08 -8.43
CA LEU A 132 -0.93 -19.72 -7.96
C LEU A 132 0.31 -19.10 -8.63
N SER A 133 1.40 -19.83 -8.80
CA SER A 133 2.57 -19.36 -9.56
C SER A 133 2.20 -19.02 -11.01
N GLN A 134 1.33 -19.81 -11.64
CA GLN A 134 0.80 -19.50 -12.97
C GLN A 134 -0.06 -18.23 -12.97
N SER A 135 -0.86 -18.00 -11.92
CA SER A 135 -1.67 -16.79 -11.76
C SER A 135 -0.79 -15.54 -11.54
N VAL A 136 0.29 -15.66 -10.76
CA VAL A 136 1.28 -14.58 -10.58
C VAL A 136 2.02 -14.29 -11.89
N ALA A 137 2.43 -15.32 -12.63
CA ALA A 137 3.06 -15.14 -13.94
C ALA A 137 2.12 -14.48 -14.98
N ALA A 138 0.83 -14.82 -14.95
CA ALA A 138 -0.19 -14.22 -15.81
C ALA A 138 -0.45 -12.73 -15.49
N LEU A 139 -0.26 -12.32 -14.23
CA LEU A 139 -0.31 -10.93 -13.79
C LEU A 139 1.00 -10.16 -14.07
N SER A 140 2.13 -10.87 -14.10
CA SER A 140 3.46 -10.37 -14.46
C SER A 140 3.68 -10.37 -15.98
N ASN A 141 2.65 -10.10 -16.77
CA ASN A 141 2.72 -10.24 -18.21
C ASN A 141 3.41 -9.03 -18.84
N ALA A 142 4.74 -9.09 -18.93
CA ALA A 142 5.62 -8.07 -19.51
C ALA A 142 5.19 -7.63 -20.93
N ALA A 143 4.44 -8.46 -21.66
CA ALA A 143 3.85 -8.10 -22.95
C ALA A 143 2.80 -6.98 -22.83
N LYS A 144 2.01 -6.96 -21.74
CA LYS A 144 1.04 -5.90 -21.45
C LYS A 144 1.76 -4.60 -21.06
N ASP A 145 2.81 -4.70 -20.24
CA ASP A 145 3.62 -3.54 -19.84
C ASP A 145 4.33 -2.91 -21.05
N ASN A 146 4.88 -3.72 -21.94
CA ASN A 146 5.46 -3.26 -23.21
C ASN A 146 4.41 -2.57 -24.11
N ARG A 147 3.19 -3.10 -24.15
CA ARG A 147 2.10 -2.49 -24.92
C ARG A 147 1.65 -1.16 -24.33
N ILE A 148 1.60 -1.05 -23.00
CA ILE A 148 1.30 0.21 -22.30
C ILE A 148 2.39 1.23 -22.60
N ALA A 149 3.67 0.85 -22.49
CA ALA A 149 4.78 1.73 -22.82
C ALA A 149 4.74 2.22 -24.29
N GLU A 150 4.39 1.34 -25.23
CA GLU A 150 4.23 1.69 -26.64
C GLU A 150 3.06 2.68 -26.86
N LEU A 151 1.92 2.46 -26.19
CA LEU A 151 0.76 3.36 -26.25
C LEU A 151 1.07 4.73 -25.64
N MET A 152 1.79 4.77 -24.51
CA MET A 152 2.25 6.02 -23.91
C MET A 152 3.21 6.78 -24.83
N ARG A 153 4.10 6.08 -25.53
CA ARG A 153 4.99 6.71 -26.52
C ARG A 153 4.19 7.36 -27.66
N LYS A 154 3.20 6.63 -28.20
CA LYS A 154 2.31 7.15 -29.24
C LYS A 154 1.48 8.35 -28.77
N LEU A 155 1.02 8.33 -27.52
CA LEU A 155 0.29 9.45 -26.94
C LEU A 155 1.17 10.71 -26.89
N ARG A 156 2.40 10.60 -26.39
CA ARG A 156 3.35 11.72 -26.34
C ARG A 156 3.73 12.24 -27.72
N GLU A 157 3.96 11.32 -28.67
CA GLU A 157 4.23 11.68 -30.07
C GLU A 157 3.05 12.48 -30.66
N ASN A 158 1.81 12.07 -30.38
CA ASN A 158 0.62 12.76 -30.86
C ASN A 158 0.41 14.12 -30.17
N GLU A 159 0.61 14.20 -28.85
CA GLU A 159 0.58 15.47 -28.12
C GLU A 159 1.61 16.47 -28.66
N ALA A 160 2.83 16.01 -28.94
CA ALA A 160 3.86 16.85 -29.55
C ALA A 160 3.46 17.33 -30.96
N GLN A 161 2.85 16.46 -31.77
CA GLN A 161 2.33 16.83 -33.08
C GLN A 161 1.19 17.86 -32.98
N HIS A 162 0.28 17.68 -32.02
CA HIS A 162 -0.80 18.63 -31.77
C HIS A 162 -0.26 19.99 -31.32
N GLN A 163 0.73 20.04 -30.43
CA GLN A 163 1.36 21.29 -30.01
C GLN A 163 2.11 21.98 -31.17
N ALA A 164 2.83 21.22 -31.98
CA ALA A 164 3.48 21.76 -33.18
C ALA A 164 2.46 22.32 -34.20
N ALA A 165 1.34 21.62 -34.39
CA ALA A 165 0.26 22.11 -35.22
C ALA A 165 -0.34 23.39 -34.64
N GLU A 166 -0.71 23.43 -33.36
CA GLU A 166 -1.26 24.62 -32.71
C GLU A 166 -0.34 25.84 -32.80
N THR A 167 0.96 25.66 -32.59
CA THR A 167 1.94 26.75 -32.73
C THR A 167 2.00 27.25 -34.16
N SER A 168 1.99 26.37 -35.16
CA SER A 168 1.93 26.78 -36.57
C SER A 168 0.64 27.53 -36.92
N TRP A 169 -0.51 27.09 -36.38
CA TRP A 169 -1.80 27.75 -36.57
C TRP A 169 -1.82 29.14 -35.94
N LYS A 170 -1.34 29.28 -34.70
CA LYS A 170 -1.24 30.56 -34.00
C LYS A 170 -0.32 31.54 -34.75
N ASN A 171 0.81 31.07 -35.27
CA ASN A 171 1.72 31.90 -36.06
C ASN A 171 1.06 32.37 -37.36
N ARG A 172 0.31 31.48 -38.04
CA ARG A 172 -0.38 31.83 -39.28
C ARG A 172 -1.53 32.81 -39.03
N GLU A 173 -2.25 32.64 -37.94
CA GLU A 173 -3.30 33.56 -37.50
C GLU A 173 -2.73 34.95 -37.20
N ALA A 174 -1.60 35.02 -36.48
CA ALA A 174 -0.91 36.28 -36.21
C ALA A 174 -0.42 36.98 -37.48
N GLU A 175 0.14 36.24 -38.44
CA GLU A 175 0.57 36.77 -39.74
C GLU A 175 -0.60 37.34 -40.55
N LEU A 176 -1.73 36.61 -40.59
CA LEU A 176 -2.93 37.06 -41.28
C LEU A 176 -3.53 38.32 -40.63
N LEU A 177 -3.58 38.37 -39.30
CA LEU A 177 -4.05 39.55 -38.56
C LEU A 177 -3.15 40.76 -38.81
N ALA A 178 -1.82 40.59 -38.83
CA ALA A 178 -0.89 41.65 -39.16
C ALA A 178 -1.11 42.18 -40.59
N ARG A 179 -1.34 41.27 -41.55
CA ARG A 179 -1.60 41.65 -42.95
C ARG A 179 -2.92 42.38 -43.10
N ILE A 180 -3.97 41.98 -42.39
CA ILE A 180 -5.26 42.69 -42.36
C ILE A 180 -5.05 44.11 -41.82
N ALA A 181 -4.33 44.27 -40.71
CA ALA A 181 -4.05 45.58 -40.12
C ALA A 181 -3.26 46.51 -41.07
N GLU A 182 -2.27 45.97 -41.79
CA GLU A 182 -1.49 46.71 -42.80
C GLU A 182 -2.38 47.18 -43.97
N LEU A 183 -3.25 46.29 -44.48
CA LEU A 183 -4.19 46.61 -45.56
C LEU A 183 -5.23 47.64 -45.12
N GLU A 184 -5.76 47.53 -43.90
CA GLU A 184 -6.67 48.52 -43.32
C GLU A 184 -6.00 49.88 -43.09
N GLY A 185 -4.75 49.89 -42.62
CA GLY A 185 -3.95 51.12 -42.48
C GLY A 185 -3.70 51.79 -43.83
N SER A 186 -3.32 51.01 -44.84
CA SER A 186 -3.13 51.49 -46.21
C SER A 186 -4.42 52.04 -46.82
N ARG A 187 -5.56 51.38 -46.56
CA ARG A 187 -6.88 51.83 -47.01
C ARG A 187 -7.30 53.14 -46.33
N LYS A 188 -7.02 53.30 -45.03
CA LYS A 188 -7.27 54.56 -44.30
C LYS A 188 -6.36 55.69 -44.78
N ALA A 189 -5.09 55.40 -45.07
CA ALA A 189 -4.17 56.37 -45.65
C ALA A 189 -4.65 56.83 -47.04
N ALA A 190 -5.13 55.90 -47.88
CA ALA A 190 -5.71 56.23 -49.18
C ALA A 190 -7.01 57.04 -49.09
N ALA A 191 -7.85 56.78 -48.08
CA ALA A 191 -9.06 57.57 -47.82
C ALA A 191 -8.79 58.95 -47.22
N GLY A 192 -7.61 59.17 -46.62
CA GLY A 192 -7.16 60.45 -46.07
C GLY A 192 -6.38 61.34 -47.04
N MET A 193 -6.09 60.87 -48.26
CA MET A 193 -5.51 61.70 -49.32
C MET A 193 -6.59 62.63 -49.88
N SER A 194 -6.34 63.95 -49.90
CA SER A 194 -7.25 64.92 -50.51
C SER A 194 -7.34 64.69 -52.02
N GLU A 195 -8.49 64.99 -52.65
CA GLU A 195 -8.72 64.82 -54.09
C GLU A 195 -7.62 65.47 -54.96
N GLU A 196 -7.03 66.58 -54.50
CA GLU A 196 -5.92 67.24 -55.18
C GLU A 196 -4.65 66.38 -55.25
N THR A 197 -4.35 65.61 -54.20
CA THR A 197 -3.16 64.73 -54.17
C THR A 197 -3.36 63.48 -55.03
N LEU A 198 -4.58 62.95 -55.09
CA LEU A 198 -4.94 61.85 -56.01
C LEU A 198 -4.84 62.30 -57.47
N ALA A 199 -5.35 63.48 -57.82
CA ALA A 199 -5.25 64.04 -59.16
C ALA A 199 -3.79 64.34 -59.57
N ALA A 200 -2.95 64.81 -58.64
CA ALA A 200 -1.54 65.05 -58.89
C ALA A 200 -0.76 63.75 -59.17
N VAL A 201 -1.08 62.66 -58.46
CA VAL A 201 -0.47 61.34 -58.70
C VAL A 201 -0.92 60.75 -60.03
N GLU A 202 -2.21 60.84 -60.36
CA GLU A 202 -2.74 60.35 -61.65
C GLU A 202 -2.17 61.10 -62.86
N SER A 203 -2.00 62.42 -62.76
CA SER A 203 -1.37 63.20 -63.84
C SER A 203 0.08 62.80 -64.08
N LYS A 204 0.83 62.48 -63.01
CA LYS A 204 2.22 62.04 -63.09
C LYS A 204 2.36 60.61 -63.64
N ILE A 205 1.39 59.74 -63.39
CA ILE A 205 1.33 58.38 -63.97
C ILE A 205 0.96 58.43 -65.45
N LYS A 206 0.10 59.35 -65.90
CA LYS A 206 -0.25 59.54 -67.32
C LYS A 206 0.85 60.16 -68.19
N LEU A 207 1.88 60.74 -67.57
CA LEU A 207 3.03 61.36 -68.25
C LEU A 207 4.23 60.41 -68.41
N LEU A 208 4.13 59.18 -67.90
CA LEU A 208 5.07 58.07 -68.14
C LEU A 208 4.49 57.12 -69.20
#